data_AF-A0A832ZE07-F1
#
_entry.id   AF-A0A832ZE07-F1
#
_cell.length_a   1.000
_cell.length_b   1.000
_cell.length_c   1.000
_cell.angle_alpha   90.00
_cell.angle_beta   90.00
_cell.angle_gamma   90.00
#
_symmetry.space_group_name_H-M   'P 1'
#
loop_
_entity.id
_entity.type
_entity.pdbx_description
1 polymer ?
#
loop_
_entity_poly.entity_id
_entity_poly.type
_entity_poly.pdbx_seq_one_letter_code
_entity_poly.pdbx_strand_id
1 'polypeptide(L)'
;MIALLRVLGIPYAMATQHPDSATRKITANEEVDEAINDLLPLEDGGFGCDEKMVDYEGKLTPYHQPEWIVDSLAKMGLVPGEDYLVTPRIPAEKLEDAARQVIVVWSCLVANRKSMQYGGQAIKFMVHPMSETSRELVVAHRRISKLQRFAEEEIGLKLEEPIKIIPLVEDVVRLIHVDKLLAGF
;
A
#
# COMPACT_ATOMS: atom_id res chain seq x y z
N MET A 1 4.94 4.94 24.78
CA MET A 1 4.60 3.87 23.82
C MET A 1 4.56 4.40 22.38
N ILE A 2 3.75 5.43 22.08
CA ILE A 2 3.67 6.04 20.73
C ILE A 2 5.02 6.60 20.26
N ALA A 3 5.73 7.35 21.11
CA ALA A 3 7.07 7.85 20.79
C ALA A 3 8.10 6.73 20.53
N LEU A 4 7.92 5.55 21.12
CA LEU A 4 8.83 4.41 20.93
C LEU A 4 8.61 3.75 19.56
N LEU A 5 7.36 3.64 19.10
CA LEU A 5 7.05 3.06 17.77
C LEU A 5 7.57 3.94 16.63
N ARG A 6 7.43 5.28 16.74
CA ARG A 6 8.04 6.22 15.79
C ARG A 6 9.57 6.13 15.78
N VAL A 7 10.20 5.99 16.95
CA VAL A 7 11.66 5.78 17.05
C VAL A 7 12.10 4.46 16.39
N LEU A 8 11.22 3.46 16.36
CA LEU A 8 11.46 2.18 15.69
C LEU A 8 11.07 2.18 14.20
N GLY A 9 10.57 3.31 13.66
CA GLY A 9 10.13 3.41 12.27
C GLY A 9 8.90 2.55 11.94
N ILE A 10 8.09 2.22 12.94
CA ILE A 10 6.85 1.45 12.75
C ILE A 10 5.69 2.44 12.63
N PRO A 11 4.94 2.45 11.50
CA PRO A 11 3.77 3.32 11.34
C PRO A 11 2.73 3.01 12.42
N TYR A 12 2.11 4.05 12.99
CA TYR A 12 1.16 3.93 14.08
C TYR A 12 -0.28 4.20 13.61
N ALA A 13 -0.46 5.25 12.80
CA ALA A 13 -1.75 5.68 12.29
C ALA A 13 -1.84 5.47 10.78
N MET A 14 -2.69 4.52 10.36
CA MET A 14 -3.01 4.28 8.97
C MET A 14 -4.40 4.83 8.64
N ALA A 15 -4.48 5.79 7.71
CA ALA A 15 -5.73 6.23 7.10
C ALA A 15 -6.14 5.25 5.99
N THR A 16 -7.44 5.05 5.78
CA THR A 16 -7.97 4.10 4.77
C THR A 16 -9.02 4.75 3.88
N GLN A 17 -9.48 4.03 2.86
CA GLN A 17 -10.54 4.45 1.94
C GLN A 17 -11.86 3.70 2.18
N HIS A 18 -12.10 3.25 3.42
CA HIS A 18 -13.36 2.58 3.77
C HIS A 18 -14.57 3.51 3.52
N PRO A 19 -15.68 3.00 2.96
CA PRO A 19 -16.87 3.80 2.68
C PRO A 19 -17.82 3.86 3.90
N ASP A 20 -17.30 4.17 5.08
CA ASP A 20 -18.03 4.17 6.35
C ASP A 20 -18.51 5.57 6.81
N SER A 21 -18.12 6.62 6.10
CA SER A 21 -18.65 7.98 6.32
C SER A 21 -20.14 8.09 6.01
N ALA A 22 -20.94 8.49 7.00
CA ALA A 22 -22.40 8.61 6.88
C ALA A 22 -22.86 9.84 6.07
N THR A 23 -22.01 10.87 5.95
CA THR A 23 -22.44 12.20 5.48
C THR A 23 -21.70 12.68 4.25
N ARG A 24 -20.52 12.12 3.96
CA ARG A 24 -19.69 12.55 2.82
C ARG A 24 -19.26 11.36 1.99
N LYS A 25 -19.58 11.41 0.69
CA LYS A 25 -19.01 10.53 -0.32
C LYS A 25 -17.75 11.17 -0.87
N ILE A 26 -16.65 10.41 -0.90
CA ILE A 26 -15.38 10.82 -1.48
C ILE A 26 -15.22 10.11 -2.82
N THR A 27 -15.12 10.90 -3.89
CA THR A 27 -14.93 10.39 -5.25
C THR A 27 -13.47 10.05 -5.51
N ALA A 28 -13.20 9.21 -6.53
CA ALA A 28 -11.83 8.79 -6.83
C ALA A 28 -10.88 9.95 -7.17
N ASN A 29 -11.42 11.08 -7.64
CA ASN A 29 -10.66 12.28 -7.94
C ASN A 29 -10.29 13.06 -6.66
N GLU A 30 -11.12 13.00 -5.62
CA GLU A 30 -10.87 13.67 -4.34
C GLU A 30 -9.94 12.85 -3.42
N GLU A 31 -9.74 11.56 -3.70
CA GLU A 31 -8.94 10.67 -2.85
C GLU A 31 -7.46 11.02 -2.80
N VAL A 32 -6.93 11.67 -3.84
CA VAL A 32 -5.55 12.15 -3.80
C VAL A 32 -5.43 13.29 -2.80
N ASP A 33 -6.35 14.27 -2.85
CA ASP A 33 -6.38 15.38 -1.90
C ASP A 33 -6.68 14.90 -0.48
N GLU A 34 -7.55 13.90 -0.31
CA GLU A 34 -7.79 13.25 0.97
C GLU A 34 -6.50 12.61 1.51
N ALA A 35 -5.80 11.81 0.70
CA ALA A 35 -4.54 11.17 1.11
C ALA A 35 -3.46 12.20 1.48
N ILE A 36 -3.40 13.33 0.77
CA ILE A 36 -2.49 14.44 1.12
C ILE A 36 -2.85 15.00 2.49
N ASN A 37 -4.13 15.30 2.75
CA ASN A 37 -4.56 15.81 4.05
C ASN A 37 -4.33 14.80 5.18
N ASP A 38 -4.53 13.51 4.92
CA ASP A 38 -4.29 12.44 5.90
C ASP A 38 -2.82 12.40 6.32
N LEU A 39 -1.91 12.45 5.34
CA LEU A 39 -0.47 12.24 5.54
C LEU A 39 0.31 13.51 5.89
N LEU A 40 -0.23 14.69 5.62
CA LEU A 40 0.42 15.95 6.00
C LEU A 40 0.57 16.04 7.53
N PRO A 41 1.70 16.56 8.04
CA PRO A 41 1.89 16.77 9.47
C PRO A 41 0.81 17.68 10.08
N LEU A 42 0.56 17.52 11.37
CA LEU A 42 -0.42 18.32 12.12
C LEU A 42 -0.06 19.81 12.10
N GLU A 43 1.24 20.11 12.21
CA GLU A 43 1.80 21.46 12.14
C GLU A 43 1.58 22.15 10.79
N ASP A 44 1.43 21.37 9.73
CA ASP A 44 1.16 21.85 8.36
C ASP A 44 -0.35 21.80 8.01
N GLY A 45 -1.20 21.49 8.99
CA GLY A 45 -2.66 21.49 8.86
C GLY A 45 -3.28 20.18 8.35
N GLY A 46 -2.50 19.10 8.25
CA GLY A 46 -3.00 17.76 7.97
C GLY A 46 -3.48 16.99 9.20
N PHE A 47 -3.68 15.68 9.05
CA PHE A 47 -4.06 14.78 10.14
C PHE A 47 -2.88 14.01 10.76
N GLY A 48 -1.69 14.08 10.15
CA GLY A 48 -0.46 13.50 10.66
C GLY A 48 -0.46 11.97 10.74
N CYS A 49 -1.22 11.30 9.86
CA CYS A 49 -1.15 9.86 9.70
C CYS A 49 0.23 9.46 9.15
N ASP A 50 0.73 8.31 9.59
CA ASP A 50 2.02 7.80 9.12
C ASP A 50 1.88 7.01 7.80
N GLU A 51 0.66 6.57 7.48
CA GLU A 51 0.41 5.64 6.38
C GLU A 51 -0.97 5.84 5.74
N LYS A 52 -1.05 5.73 4.41
CA LYS A 52 -2.32 5.70 3.66
C LYS A 52 -2.49 4.35 3.00
N MET A 53 -3.58 3.66 3.32
CA MET A 53 -4.03 2.51 2.57
C MET A 53 -4.79 2.94 1.33
N VAL A 54 -4.32 2.50 0.17
CA VAL A 54 -5.00 2.68 -1.12
C VAL A 54 -5.76 1.41 -1.47
N ASP A 55 -7.08 1.48 -1.56
CA ASP A 55 -7.93 0.32 -1.81
C ASP A 55 -8.07 0.06 -3.31
N TYR A 56 -7.45 -1.02 -3.80
CA TYR A 56 -7.64 -1.50 -5.16
C TYR A 56 -8.56 -2.71 -5.25
N GLU A 57 -9.06 -3.24 -4.13
CA GLU A 57 -9.94 -4.41 -4.11
C GLU A 57 -11.41 -3.99 -4.32
N GLY A 58 -11.94 -3.21 -3.40
CA GLY A 58 -13.36 -2.82 -3.40
C GLY A 58 -13.72 -1.63 -4.29
N LYS A 59 -12.72 -0.97 -4.91
CA LYS A 59 -12.90 0.34 -5.55
C LYS A 59 -12.33 0.42 -6.97
N LEU A 60 -12.94 1.30 -7.78
CA LEU A 60 -12.46 1.66 -9.13
C LEU A 60 -11.31 2.67 -9.06
N THR A 61 -10.27 2.30 -8.33
CA THR A 61 -9.14 3.18 -8.03
C THR A 61 -8.32 3.41 -9.29
N PRO A 62 -8.03 4.68 -9.65
CA PRO A 62 -7.23 5.00 -10.83
C PRO A 62 -5.86 4.35 -10.77
N TYR A 63 -5.36 3.93 -11.92
CA TYR A 63 -4.02 3.33 -12.05
C TYR A 63 -2.93 4.24 -11.46
N HIS A 64 -3.01 5.56 -11.66
CA HIS A 64 -1.96 6.48 -11.20
C HIS A 64 -2.14 6.99 -9.76
N GLN A 65 -3.16 6.57 -9.02
CA GLN A 65 -3.46 7.17 -7.71
C GLN A 65 -2.26 7.12 -6.72
N PRO A 66 -1.54 6.00 -6.54
CA PRO A 66 -0.35 5.96 -5.70
C PRO A 66 0.77 6.90 -6.17
N GLU A 67 0.98 7.00 -7.49
CA GLU A 67 1.97 7.90 -8.08
C GLU A 67 1.62 9.36 -7.83
N TRP A 68 0.34 9.74 -7.95
CA TRP A 68 -0.14 11.09 -7.68
C TRP A 68 0.00 11.46 -6.21
N ILE A 69 -0.27 10.54 -5.28
CA ILE A 69 -0.07 10.75 -3.84
C ILE A 69 1.41 11.01 -3.56
N VAL A 70 2.29 10.15 -4.07
CA VAL A 70 3.75 10.26 -3.89
C VAL A 70 4.29 11.57 -4.46
N ASP A 71 3.95 11.89 -5.72
CA ASP A 71 4.43 13.10 -6.39
C ASP A 71 3.96 14.37 -5.66
N SER A 72 2.73 14.39 -5.14
CA SER A 72 2.17 15.54 -4.45
C SER A 72 2.86 15.77 -3.09
N LEU A 73 2.94 14.73 -2.25
CA LEU A 73 3.58 14.85 -0.92
C LEU A 73 5.09 15.14 -1.04
N ALA A 74 5.78 14.51 -1.99
CA ALA A 74 7.19 14.77 -2.20
C ALA A 74 7.47 16.21 -2.68
N LYS A 75 6.60 16.78 -3.52
CA LYS A 75 6.67 18.21 -3.90
C LYS A 75 6.43 19.15 -2.72
N MET A 76 5.74 18.69 -1.68
CA MET A 76 5.56 19.43 -0.43
C MET A 76 6.73 19.24 0.54
N GLY A 77 7.74 18.45 0.18
CA GLY A 77 8.98 18.28 0.93
C GLY A 77 9.03 17.04 1.82
N LEU A 78 8.00 16.18 1.81
CA LEU A 78 8.00 14.93 2.58
C LEU A 78 8.78 13.83 1.86
N VAL A 79 9.61 13.11 2.61
CA VAL A 79 10.45 12.02 2.11
C VAL A 79 9.66 10.70 2.11
N PRO A 80 9.41 10.07 0.94
CA PRO A 80 8.66 8.83 0.89
C PRO A 80 9.38 7.68 1.58
N GLY A 81 8.68 6.89 2.39
CA GLY A 81 9.27 5.76 3.11
C GLY A 81 9.96 6.12 4.42
N GLU A 82 10.13 7.42 4.70
CA GLU A 82 10.61 7.98 5.97
C GLU A 82 9.50 8.74 6.69
N ASP A 83 8.92 9.76 6.04
CA ASP A 83 7.87 10.60 6.62
C ASP A 83 6.48 9.97 6.49
N TYR A 84 6.26 9.19 5.43
CA TYR A 84 4.99 8.52 5.17
C TYR A 84 5.16 7.22 4.38
N LEU A 85 4.16 6.35 4.48
CA LEU A 85 4.01 5.14 3.67
C LEU A 85 2.72 5.16 2.86
N VAL A 86 2.77 4.55 1.68
CA VAL A 86 1.58 4.20 0.91
C VAL A 86 1.50 2.68 0.86
N THR A 87 0.40 2.11 1.33
CA THR A 87 0.22 0.65 1.42
C THR A 87 -1.02 0.20 0.67
N PRO A 88 -0.86 -0.25 -0.58
CA PRO A 88 -1.98 -0.72 -1.40
C PRO A 88 -2.62 -1.98 -0.81
N ARG A 89 -3.95 -2.01 -0.71
CA ARG A 89 -4.74 -3.23 -0.56
C ARG A 89 -5.03 -3.78 -1.96
N ILE A 90 -4.33 -4.84 -2.32
CA ILE A 90 -4.37 -5.41 -3.67
C ILE A 90 -5.57 -6.36 -3.84
N PRO A 91 -6.10 -6.55 -5.06
CA PRO A 91 -7.10 -7.57 -5.35
C PRO A 91 -6.66 -8.98 -4.94
N ALA A 92 -7.55 -9.78 -4.38
CA ALA A 92 -7.32 -11.20 -4.18
C ALA A 92 -7.70 -11.98 -5.45
N GLU A 93 -6.72 -12.64 -6.09
CA GLU A 93 -6.92 -13.41 -7.34
C GLU A 93 -7.99 -14.52 -7.24
N LYS A 94 -8.27 -15.03 -6.04
CA LYS A 94 -9.31 -16.06 -5.90
C LYS A 94 -10.73 -15.50 -6.10
N LEU A 95 -10.91 -14.19 -5.93
CA LEU A 95 -12.19 -13.49 -6.04
C LEU A 95 -12.26 -12.61 -7.28
N GLU A 96 -11.10 -12.30 -7.84
CA GLU A 96 -10.89 -11.32 -8.91
C GLU A 96 -9.97 -11.88 -9.98
N ASP A 97 -9.85 -11.20 -11.12
CA ASP A 97 -8.92 -11.66 -12.15
C ASP A 97 -7.45 -11.41 -11.76
N ALA A 98 -6.58 -12.39 -12.03
CA ALA A 98 -5.14 -12.25 -11.87
C ALA A 98 -4.56 -11.03 -12.60
N ALA A 99 -5.14 -10.66 -13.74
CA ALA A 99 -4.78 -9.48 -14.52
C ALA A 99 -5.03 -8.18 -13.74
N ARG A 100 -6.10 -8.11 -12.92
CA ARG A 100 -6.35 -6.94 -12.06
C ARG A 100 -5.21 -6.79 -11.05
N GLN A 101 -4.81 -7.87 -10.39
CA GLN A 101 -3.67 -7.84 -9.46
C GLN A 101 -2.36 -7.46 -10.17
N VAL A 102 -2.12 -7.93 -11.40
CA VAL A 102 -0.94 -7.53 -12.19
C VAL A 102 -0.91 -6.03 -12.45
N ILE A 103 -2.02 -5.45 -12.90
CA ILE A 103 -2.12 -4.01 -13.20
C ILE A 103 -1.87 -3.18 -11.94
N VAL A 104 -2.46 -3.59 -10.81
CA VAL A 104 -2.30 -2.90 -9.52
C VAL A 104 -0.85 -2.98 -9.04
N VAL A 105 -0.23 -4.16 -9.07
CA VAL A 105 1.18 -4.29 -8.67
C VAL A 105 2.08 -3.45 -9.58
N TRP A 106 1.81 -3.42 -10.89
CA TRP A 106 2.55 -2.58 -11.84
C TRP A 106 2.41 -1.08 -11.53
N SER A 107 1.20 -0.61 -11.25
CA SER A 107 0.93 0.76 -10.77
C SER A 107 1.81 1.12 -9.57
N CYS A 108 1.88 0.22 -8.58
CA CYS A 108 2.65 0.44 -7.37
C CYS A 108 4.16 0.47 -7.64
N LEU A 109 4.66 -0.36 -8.55
CA LEU A 109 6.07 -0.34 -8.97
C LEU A 109 6.43 0.96 -9.70
N VAL A 110 5.53 1.48 -10.53
CA VAL A 110 5.69 2.80 -11.19
C VAL A 110 5.68 3.93 -10.15
N ALA A 111 4.77 3.89 -9.18
CA ALA A 111 4.77 4.84 -8.06
C ALA A 111 6.07 4.77 -7.25
N ASN A 112 6.60 3.58 -6.99
CA ASN A 112 7.91 3.44 -6.34
C ASN A 112 9.04 3.99 -7.21
N ARG A 113 9.03 3.76 -8.53
CA ARG A 113 10.03 4.34 -9.44
C ARG A 113 10.08 5.86 -9.35
N LYS A 114 8.91 6.48 -9.20
CA LYS A 114 8.75 7.92 -8.93
C LYS A 114 9.23 8.28 -7.53
N SER A 115 8.87 7.52 -6.50
CA SER A 115 9.33 7.76 -5.12
C SER A 115 10.86 7.73 -4.99
N MET A 116 11.53 6.81 -5.69
CA MET A 116 12.99 6.71 -5.70
C MET A 116 13.67 7.97 -6.26
N GLN A 117 12.98 8.75 -7.11
CA GLN A 117 13.50 10.04 -7.60
C GLN A 117 13.49 11.12 -6.52
N TYR A 118 12.66 10.95 -5.48
CA TYR A 118 12.55 11.81 -4.31
C TYR A 118 13.35 11.31 -3.11
N GLY A 119 14.13 10.24 -3.28
CA GLY A 119 15.12 9.80 -2.29
C GLY A 119 14.64 8.73 -1.31
N GLY A 120 13.48 8.09 -1.53
CA GLY A 120 13.05 6.97 -0.69
C GLY A 120 11.95 6.12 -1.31
N GLN A 121 11.67 4.97 -0.69
CA GLN A 121 10.68 3.99 -1.15
C GLN A 121 9.33 4.14 -0.42
N ALA A 122 8.32 4.69 -1.09
CA ALA A 122 6.99 4.94 -0.49
C ALA A 122 6.20 3.66 -0.19
N ILE A 123 6.26 2.67 -1.08
CA ILE A 123 5.49 1.43 -0.98
C ILE A 123 6.43 0.31 -0.57
N LYS A 124 6.39 -0.04 0.70
CA LYS A 124 7.15 -1.16 1.30
C LYS A 124 6.27 -2.38 1.55
N PHE A 125 4.96 -2.17 1.64
CA PHE A 125 3.97 -3.19 1.99
C PHE A 125 2.82 -3.23 0.98
N MET A 126 2.24 -4.41 0.80
CA MET A 126 0.97 -4.61 0.10
C MET A 126 0.07 -5.50 0.94
N VAL A 127 -1.16 -5.08 1.18
CA VAL A 127 -2.16 -5.86 1.92
C VAL A 127 -2.87 -6.82 0.96
N HIS A 128 -2.82 -8.12 1.24
CA HIS A 128 -3.56 -9.14 0.52
C HIS A 128 -4.85 -9.50 1.29
N PRO A 129 -6.05 -9.16 0.79
CA PRO A 129 -7.31 -9.36 1.49
C PRO A 129 -7.76 -10.81 1.48
N MET A 130 -8.67 -11.13 2.40
CA MET A 130 -9.32 -12.44 2.52
C MET A 130 -8.31 -13.59 2.46
N SER A 131 -7.16 -13.46 3.12
CA SER A 131 -6.08 -14.45 3.06
C SER A 131 -6.46 -15.71 3.84
N GLU A 132 -6.59 -16.84 3.14
CA GLU A 132 -7.00 -18.11 3.75
C GLU A 132 -5.93 -19.19 3.76
N THR A 133 -5.05 -19.19 2.77
CA THR A 133 -4.02 -20.22 2.59
C THR A 133 -2.67 -19.62 2.29
N SER A 134 -1.60 -20.29 2.74
CA SER A 134 -0.22 -19.85 2.46
C SER A 134 0.07 -19.84 0.96
N ARG A 135 -0.57 -20.74 0.22
CA ARG A 135 -0.46 -20.82 -1.25
C ARG A 135 -0.90 -19.53 -1.93
N GLU A 136 -1.98 -18.89 -1.47
CA GLU A 136 -2.44 -17.60 -2.01
C GLU A 136 -1.35 -16.53 -1.83
N LEU A 137 -0.77 -16.44 -0.64
CA LEU A 137 0.29 -15.49 -0.33
C LEU A 137 1.56 -15.76 -1.15
N VAL A 138 1.95 -17.03 -1.30
CA VAL A 138 3.10 -17.42 -2.13
C VAL A 138 2.87 -17.07 -3.60
N VAL A 139 1.64 -17.24 -4.11
CA VAL A 139 1.31 -16.88 -5.50
C VAL A 139 1.38 -15.36 -5.71
N ALA A 140 0.80 -14.58 -4.80
CA ALA A 140 0.87 -13.12 -4.82
C ALA A 140 2.33 -12.64 -4.70
N HIS A 141 3.11 -13.20 -3.77
CA HIS A 141 4.52 -12.86 -3.57
C HIS A 141 5.33 -13.13 -4.83
N ARG A 142 5.18 -14.33 -5.41
CA ARG A 142 5.82 -14.69 -6.67
C ARG A 142 5.45 -13.74 -7.81
N ARG A 143 4.19 -13.27 -7.87
CA ARG A 143 3.74 -12.31 -8.89
C ARG A 143 4.42 -10.95 -8.68
N ILE A 144 4.44 -10.44 -7.45
CA ILE A 144 5.16 -9.21 -7.09
C ILE A 144 6.64 -9.31 -7.45
N SER A 145 7.33 -10.37 -7.05
CA SER A 145 8.76 -10.53 -7.38
C SER A 145 9.03 -10.62 -8.87
N LYS A 146 8.14 -11.24 -9.65
CA LYS A 146 8.26 -11.30 -11.12
C LYS A 146 8.10 -9.92 -11.75
N LEU A 147 7.08 -9.17 -11.33
CA LEU A 147 6.83 -7.82 -11.84
C LEU A 147 7.91 -6.84 -11.40
N GLN A 148 8.46 -7.01 -10.19
CA GLN A 148 9.59 -6.19 -9.73
C GLN A 148 10.80 -6.38 -10.65
N ARG A 149 11.19 -7.62 -10.98
CA ARG A 149 12.28 -7.87 -11.94
C ARG A 149 11.99 -7.27 -13.32
N PHE A 150 10.76 -7.40 -13.78
CA PHE A 150 10.35 -6.79 -15.04
C PHE A 150 10.45 -5.24 -14.98
N ALA A 151 10.07 -4.61 -13.87
CA ALA A 151 10.22 -3.17 -13.68
C ALA A 151 11.69 -2.73 -13.57
N GLU A 152 12.56 -3.55 -12.96
CA GLU A 152 14.00 -3.34 -12.96
C GLU A 152 14.55 -3.31 -14.39
N GLU A 153 14.10 -4.23 -15.25
CA GLU A 153 14.51 -4.34 -16.66
C GLU A 153 13.95 -3.21 -17.55
N GLU A 154 12.65 -2.92 -17.44
CA GLU A 154 11.95 -2.04 -18.37
C GLU A 154 12.02 -0.55 -17.99
N ILE A 155 11.92 -0.24 -16.70
CA ILE A 155 11.85 1.15 -16.22
C ILE A 155 13.02 1.52 -15.31
N GLY A 156 13.99 0.61 -15.12
CA GLY A 156 15.17 0.83 -14.31
C GLY A 156 14.85 1.04 -12.82
N LEU A 157 13.74 0.47 -12.33
CA LEU A 157 13.40 0.52 -10.91
C LEU A 157 14.50 -0.14 -10.08
N LYS A 158 14.89 0.47 -8.96
CA LYS A 158 15.78 -0.14 -7.97
C LYS A 158 15.20 0.15 -6.59
N LEU A 159 14.59 -0.88 -6.00
CA LEU A 159 14.03 -0.78 -4.65
C LEU A 159 15.14 -0.86 -3.61
N GLU A 160 14.94 -0.20 -2.47
CA GLU A 160 15.80 -0.33 -1.29
C GLU A 160 15.61 -1.70 -0.65
N GLU A 161 14.35 -2.15 -0.59
CA GLU A 161 13.96 -3.45 -0.08
C GLU A 161 12.81 -4.07 -0.90
N PRO A 162 12.73 -5.40 -0.97
CA PRO A 162 11.60 -6.08 -1.60
C PRO A 162 10.27 -5.70 -0.94
N ILE A 163 9.23 -5.51 -1.75
CA ILE A 163 7.87 -5.25 -1.25
C ILE A 163 7.36 -6.48 -0.50
N LYS A 164 6.93 -6.29 0.74
CA LYS A 164 6.43 -7.35 1.62
C LYS A 164 4.91 -7.45 1.53
N ILE A 165 4.39 -8.68 1.61
CA ILE A 165 2.94 -8.91 1.69
C ILE A 165 2.51 -8.95 3.14
N ILE A 166 1.44 -8.22 3.44
CA ILE A 166 0.73 -8.28 4.72
C ILE A 166 -0.57 -9.05 4.48
N PRO A 167 -0.75 -10.26 5.05
CA PRO A 167 -2.00 -10.98 4.94
C PRO A 167 -3.08 -10.32 5.80
N LEU A 168 -4.20 -9.96 5.19
CA LEU A 168 -5.41 -9.59 5.91
C LEU A 168 -6.30 -10.83 6.03
N VAL A 169 -6.40 -11.36 7.26
CA VAL A 169 -7.19 -12.54 7.61
C VAL A 169 -8.53 -12.08 8.19
N GLU A 170 -9.62 -12.40 7.50
CA GLU A 170 -10.96 -11.87 7.81
C GLU A 170 -11.89 -12.94 8.39
N ASP A 171 -11.59 -14.22 8.15
CA ASP A 171 -12.36 -15.33 8.72
C ASP A 171 -11.89 -15.65 10.14
N VAL A 172 -12.85 -15.79 11.06
CA VAL A 172 -12.60 -16.04 12.49
C VAL A 172 -11.88 -17.37 12.73
N VAL A 173 -12.26 -18.42 12.00
CA VAL A 173 -11.63 -19.74 12.15
C VAL A 173 -10.18 -19.69 11.64
N ARG A 174 -9.92 -18.96 10.56
CA ARG A 174 -8.57 -18.71 10.04
C ARG A 174 -7.73 -17.89 11.00
N LEU A 175 -8.29 -16.89 11.68
CA LEU A 175 -7.57 -16.11 12.69
C LEU A 175 -7.11 -16.98 13.86
N ILE A 176 -7.94 -17.91 14.33
CA ILE A 176 -7.56 -18.87 15.40
C ILE A 176 -6.41 -19.78 14.95
N HIS A 177 -6.35 -20.09 13.66
CA HIS A 177 -5.34 -20.96 13.05
C HIS A 177 -4.35 -20.21 12.15
N VAL A 178 -4.06 -18.94 12.49
CA VAL A 178 -3.18 -18.09 11.68
C VAL A 178 -1.74 -18.62 11.64
N ASP A 179 -1.33 -19.39 12.65
CA ASP A 179 -0.06 -20.11 12.69
C ASP A 179 0.12 -21.01 11.45
N LYS A 180 -0.95 -21.67 11.00
CA LYS A 180 -0.93 -22.55 9.81
C LYS A 180 -0.79 -21.77 8.52
N LEU A 181 -1.36 -20.56 8.47
CA LEU A 181 -1.22 -19.65 7.34
C LEU A 181 0.24 -19.18 7.23
N LEU A 182 0.83 -18.76 8.35
CA LEU A 182 2.17 -18.18 8.42
C LEU A 182 3.28 -19.22 8.30
N ALA A 183 3.09 -20.44 8.83
CA ALA A 183 4.12 -21.48 8.76
C ALA A 183 4.46 -21.93 7.32
N GLY A 184 3.54 -21.70 6.38
CA GLY A 184 3.73 -22.05 4.97
C GLY A 184 4.15 -20.87 4.08
N PHE A 185 4.34 -19.67 4.64
CA PHE A 185 4.64 -18.43 3.92
C PHE A 185 6.05 -17.92 4.23
#